data_AF-A0A0F9IPY4-F1
#
_entry.id   AF-A0A0F9IPY4-F1
#
_cell.length_a   1.000
_cell.length_b   1.000
_cell.length_c   1.000
_cell.angle_alpha   90.00
_cell.angle_beta   90.00
_cell.angle_gamma   90.00
#
_symmetry.space_group_name_H-M   'P 1'
#
loop_
_entity.id
_entity.type
_entity.pdbx_description
1 polymer ?
#
loop_
_entity_poly.entity_id
_entity_poly.type
_entity_poly.pdbx_seq_one_letter_code
_entity_poly.pdbx_strand_id
1 'polypeptide(L)'
;MPETEEGNISIRRLTDGEFGTPIRDVEGILENYFPEAGKYGTYVQFQLAKIDVKETTEPYNFPTCQLSIKLSNRNKSKWGILSASINKLISDDEDISSLTGKRIRMKITKGHLLPAKNAETGEFADLAQEAWEVIEVEGKTADMTAGTSNASEKAAEILNGKSKSEFNKAAYANSVVRADRDFQRSITDGSFLTAKLATGEFTKDENDIYHKVEGG
;
A
#
# COMPACT_ATOMS: atom_id res chain seq x y z
N MET A 1 48.69 7.03 20.30
CA MET A 1 48.47 8.31 19.59
C MET A 1 47.21 8.16 18.76
N PRO A 2 46.12 8.85 19.10
CA PRO A 2 45.07 9.14 18.13
C PRO A 2 44.76 10.64 18.15
N GLU A 3 45.17 11.39 17.14
CA GLU A 3 44.51 12.65 16.83
C GLU A 3 44.41 12.80 15.32
N THR A 4 43.17 12.80 14.84
CA THR A 4 42.82 13.38 13.54
C THR A 4 41.42 13.96 13.71
N GLU A 5 41.37 15.14 14.32
CA GLU A 5 40.28 16.08 14.07
C GLU A 5 40.59 16.78 12.76
N GLU A 6 39.83 16.52 11.69
CA GLU A 6 39.58 17.55 10.68
C GLU A 6 38.16 17.40 10.13
N GLY A 7 37.31 18.36 10.50
CA GLY A 7 35.95 18.50 9.99
C GLY A 7 35.44 19.91 10.21
N ASN A 8 36.07 20.90 9.57
CA ASN A 8 35.58 22.28 9.61
C ASN A 8 34.50 22.48 8.52
N ILE A 9 33.26 22.13 8.86
CA ILE A 9 32.05 22.47 8.09
C ILE A 9 31.60 23.89 8.50
N SER A 10 31.48 24.80 7.54
CA SER A 10 31.12 26.21 7.77
C SER A 10 29.61 26.42 8.03
N ILE A 11 29.31 27.36 8.93
CA ILE A 11 28.05 27.54 9.69
C ILE A 11 27.34 28.88 9.44
N ARG A 12 27.66 29.62 8.36
CA ARG A 12 26.87 30.80 7.99
C ARG A 12 25.84 30.45 6.92
N ARG A 13 24.55 30.49 7.32
CA ARG A 13 23.32 30.42 6.50
C ARG A 13 23.01 29.07 5.83
N LEU A 14 22.83 27.99 6.60
CA LEU A 14 22.23 26.75 6.07
C LEU A 14 21.15 26.15 7.00
N THR A 15 19.90 26.35 6.58
CA THR A 15 18.60 25.70 6.91
C THR A 15 17.69 26.08 5.72
N ASP A 16 16.83 25.26 5.11
CA ASP A 16 16.33 23.91 5.37
C ASP A 16 16.60 22.97 4.19
N GLY A 17 16.62 21.68 4.45
CA GLY A 17 16.61 20.64 3.42
C GLY A 17 15.79 19.47 3.91
N GLU A 18 14.46 19.61 3.94
CA GLU A 18 13.63 18.44 3.71
C GLU A 18 13.95 17.98 2.30
N PHE A 19 14.90 17.05 2.16
CA PHE A 19 15.18 16.35 0.91
C PHE A 19 13.98 15.44 0.59
N GLY A 20 12.83 16.04 0.32
CA GLY A 20 11.72 15.41 -0.37
C GLY A 20 12.07 15.38 -1.85
N THR A 21 11.89 14.23 -2.50
CA THR A 21 11.99 14.19 -3.96
C THR A 21 10.93 15.14 -4.54
N PRO A 22 11.25 16.01 -5.52
CA PRO A 22 10.26 16.94 -6.08
C PRO A 22 9.11 16.18 -6.78
N ILE A 23 9.37 14.94 -7.18
CA ILE A 23 8.43 14.03 -7.80
C ILE A 23 7.31 13.66 -6.82
N ARG A 24 6.06 13.78 -7.29
CA ARG A 24 4.83 13.40 -6.59
C ARG A 24 4.10 12.24 -7.25
N ASP A 25 4.29 12.03 -8.56
CA ASP A 25 3.70 10.92 -9.34
C ASP A 25 4.69 10.54 -10.44
N VAL A 26 5.13 9.28 -10.45
CA VAL A 26 6.14 8.76 -11.37
C VAL A 26 5.84 7.34 -11.79
N GLU A 27 6.03 7.09 -13.06
CA GLU A 27 6.01 5.76 -13.67
C GLU A 27 7.42 5.38 -14.09
N GLY A 28 7.86 4.15 -13.90
CA GLY A 28 9.21 3.72 -14.29
C GLY A 28 9.45 2.24 -14.09
N ILE A 29 10.60 1.74 -14.50
CA ILE A 29 11.01 0.35 -14.26
C ILE A 29 11.72 0.29 -12.92
N LEU A 30 11.26 -0.57 -12.01
CA LEU A 30 11.97 -0.82 -10.75
C LEU A 30 13.22 -1.65 -11.05
N GLU A 31 14.39 -1.03 -11.07
CA GLU A 31 15.66 -1.74 -11.33
C GLU A 31 16.13 -2.53 -10.12
N ASN A 32 16.03 -1.92 -8.94
CA ASN A 32 16.50 -2.52 -7.71
C ASN A 32 15.82 -1.90 -6.49
N TYR A 33 15.81 -2.62 -5.38
CA TYR A 33 15.51 -2.08 -4.08
C TYR A 33 16.44 -2.70 -3.04
N PHE A 34 16.89 -1.90 -2.08
CA PHE A 34 17.72 -2.41 -1.00
C PHE A 34 17.47 -1.68 0.32
N PRO A 35 17.57 -2.40 1.45
CA PRO A 35 17.55 -1.78 2.76
C PRO A 35 18.88 -1.08 3.03
N GLU A 36 18.82 0.15 3.51
CA GLU A 36 19.95 0.95 3.93
C GLU A 36 19.78 1.34 5.41
N ALA A 37 20.80 1.04 6.21
CA ALA A 37 20.78 1.39 7.63
C ALA A 37 21.15 2.88 7.81
N GLY A 38 20.18 3.69 8.23
CA GLY A 38 20.40 5.09 8.59
C GLY A 38 20.52 5.29 10.09
N LYS A 39 21.03 6.47 10.50
CA LYS A 39 21.16 6.89 11.91
C LYS A 39 19.86 6.77 12.71
N TYR A 40 18.70 6.91 12.06
CA TYR A 40 17.38 6.93 12.69
C TYR A 40 16.47 5.76 12.27
N GLY A 41 17.07 4.65 11.80
CA GLY A 41 16.39 3.44 11.38
C GLY A 41 16.74 3.01 9.95
N THR A 42 16.18 1.89 9.53
CA THR A 42 16.37 1.36 8.17
C THR A 42 15.43 2.05 7.18
N TYR A 43 15.95 2.39 6.02
CA TYR A 43 15.20 2.90 4.88
C TYR A 43 15.26 1.88 3.75
N VAL A 44 14.20 1.75 2.97
CA VAL A 44 14.22 0.99 1.72
C VAL A 44 14.37 2.00 0.60
N GLN A 45 15.44 1.84 -0.17
CA GLN A 45 15.73 2.65 -1.34
C GLN A 45 15.17 1.95 -2.57
N PHE A 46 14.27 2.59 -3.29
CA PHE A 46 13.75 2.13 -4.57
C PHE A 46 14.46 2.86 -5.69
N GLN A 47 15.06 2.12 -6.62
CA GLN A 47 15.71 2.66 -7.80
C GLN A 47 14.84 2.44 -9.03
N LEU A 48 14.34 3.55 -9.59
CA LEU A 48 13.51 3.58 -10.77
C LEU A 48 14.34 4.09 -11.96
N ALA A 49 14.21 3.42 -13.10
CA ALA A 49 14.81 3.86 -14.35
C ALA A 49 13.76 3.99 -15.47
N LYS A 50 14.14 4.70 -16.54
CA LYS A 50 13.26 5.05 -17.65
C LYS A 50 11.97 5.69 -17.15
N ILE A 51 12.13 6.66 -16.24
CA ILE A 51 11.01 7.25 -15.56
C ILE A 51 10.23 8.20 -16.48
N ASP A 52 8.93 8.25 -16.28
CA ASP A 52 8.01 9.23 -16.83
C ASP A 52 7.32 9.93 -15.65
N VAL A 53 7.66 11.20 -15.44
CA VAL A 53 7.19 11.99 -14.31
C VAL A 53 5.86 12.63 -14.70
N LYS A 54 4.77 12.24 -14.02
CA LYS A 54 3.43 12.76 -14.28
C LYS A 54 3.14 14.01 -13.46
N GLU A 55 3.64 14.06 -12.22
CA GLU A 55 3.40 15.16 -11.29
C GLU A 55 4.68 15.44 -10.48
N THR A 56 5.08 16.72 -10.43
CA THR A 56 6.26 17.17 -9.70
C THR A 56 6.08 18.59 -9.20
N THR A 57 6.66 18.91 -8.05
CA THR A 57 6.68 20.28 -7.51
C THR A 57 7.74 21.15 -8.18
N GLU A 58 8.79 20.52 -8.72
CA GLU A 58 9.90 21.19 -9.41
C GLU A 58 10.26 20.42 -10.69
N PRO A 59 10.73 21.07 -11.77
CA PRO A 59 11.12 20.38 -12.99
C PRO A 59 12.16 19.28 -12.74
N TYR A 60 11.84 18.05 -13.15
CA TYR A 60 12.71 16.88 -12.98
C TYR A 60 13.06 16.29 -14.34
N ASN A 61 14.31 16.45 -14.78
CA ASN A 61 14.77 16.06 -16.12
C ASN A 61 15.66 14.81 -16.15
N PHE A 62 15.78 14.10 -15.02
CA PHE A 62 16.62 12.91 -14.96
C PHE A 62 15.84 11.66 -15.37
N PRO A 63 16.46 10.71 -16.09
CA PRO A 63 15.80 9.48 -16.55
C PRO A 63 15.68 8.41 -15.45
N THR A 64 16.26 8.67 -14.27
CA THR A 64 16.26 7.77 -13.11
C THR A 64 15.83 8.54 -11.88
N CYS A 65 15.25 7.83 -10.91
CA CYS A 65 14.84 8.39 -9.63
C CYS A 65 15.15 7.38 -8.51
N GLN A 66 15.54 7.89 -7.35
CA GLN A 66 15.66 7.10 -6.14
C GLN A 66 14.66 7.59 -5.09
N LEU A 67 13.81 6.70 -4.59
CA LEU A 67 12.84 6.99 -3.53
C LEU A 67 13.27 6.28 -2.24
N SER A 68 13.37 7.04 -1.15
CA SER A 68 13.72 6.50 0.16
C SER A 68 12.50 6.46 1.06
N ILE A 69 12.12 5.27 1.54
CA ILE A 69 10.96 5.08 2.41
C ILE A 69 11.41 4.40 3.70
N LYS A 70 11.11 5.01 4.84
CA LYS A 70 11.49 4.46 6.15
C LYS A 70 10.78 3.13 6.39
N LEU A 71 11.56 2.06 6.60
CA LEU A 71 11.03 0.74 6.93
C LEU A 71 10.36 0.76 8.31
N SER A 72 9.21 0.13 8.42
CA SER A 72 8.48 -0.01 9.67
C SER A 72 7.70 -1.32 9.69
N ASN A 73 7.61 -1.95 10.86
CA ASN A 73 6.79 -3.13 11.07
C ASN A 73 5.34 -2.79 11.47
N ARG A 74 4.93 -1.51 11.38
CA ARG A 74 3.60 -1.05 11.79
C ARG A 74 2.71 -0.85 10.56
N ASN A 75 1.48 -1.38 10.59
CA ASN A 75 0.49 -1.17 9.53
C ASN A 75 0.13 0.32 9.36
N LYS A 76 0.01 1.06 10.47
CA LYS A 76 -0.16 2.52 10.46
C LYS A 76 1.19 3.22 10.30
N SER A 77 1.86 3.05 9.17
CA SER A 77 3.10 3.74 8.82
C SER A 77 3.18 3.97 7.31
N LYS A 78 4.07 4.87 6.86
CA LYS A 78 4.30 5.10 5.41
C LYS A 78 4.69 3.81 4.68
N TRP A 79 5.49 2.95 5.32
CA TRP A 79 5.82 1.62 4.79
C TRP A 79 4.59 0.71 4.76
N GLY A 80 3.78 0.72 5.81
CA GLY A 80 2.53 -0.05 5.87
C GLY A 80 1.58 0.29 4.72
N ILE A 81 1.38 1.58 4.45
CA ILE A 81 0.57 2.07 3.32
C ILE A 81 1.13 1.61 1.97
N LEU A 82 2.44 1.79 1.76
CA LEU A 82 3.11 1.31 0.54
C LEU A 82 2.93 -0.21 0.36
N SER A 83 3.24 -0.99 1.40
CA SER A 83 3.14 -2.45 1.34
C SER A 83 1.70 -2.92 1.09
N ALA A 84 0.71 -2.24 1.67
CA ALA A 84 -0.70 -2.52 1.42
C ALA A 84 -1.09 -2.25 -0.03
N SER A 85 -0.58 -1.16 -0.63
CA SER A 85 -0.81 -0.86 -2.05
C SER A 85 -0.17 -1.89 -2.99
N ILE A 86 1.04 -2.36 -2.65
CA ILE A 86 1.74 -3.41 -3.40
C ILE A 86 0.98 -4.73 -3.32
N ASN A 87 0.54 -5.14 -2.13
CA ASN A 87 -0.22 -6.38 -1.91
C ASN A 87 -1.58 -6.38 -2.63
N LYS A 88 -2.07 -5.23 -3.08
CA LYS A 88 -3.26 -5.17 -3.95
C LYS A 88 -2.98 -5.54 -5.40
N LEU A 89 -1.72 -5.44 -5.82
CA LEU A 89 -1.30 -5.56 -7.22
C LEU A 89 -0.59 -6.87 -7.53
N ILE A 90 -0.01 -7.51 -6.52
CA ILE A 90 0.72 -8.78 -6.63
C ILE A 90 -0.10 -9.93 -6.01
N SER A 91 0.22 -11.16 -6.41
CA SER A 91 -0.42 -12.37 -5.90
C SER A 91 0.02 -12.70 -4.47
N ASP A 92 -0.77 -13.47 -3.72
CA ASP A 92 -0.45 -13.81 -2.31
C ASP A 92 0.87 -14.58 -2.12
N ASP A 93 1.36 -15.22 -3.19
CA ASP A 93 2.63 -15.96 -3.25
C ASP A 93 3.80 -15.10 -3.76
N GLU A 94 3.53 -13.89 -4.22
CA GLU A 94 4.53 -12.92 -4.68
C GLU A 94 4.96 -11.98 -3.54
N ASP A 95 6.20 -11.51 -3.61
CA ASP A 95 6.74 -10.48 -2.71
C ASP A 95 7.24 -9.29 -3.53
N ILE A 96 7.66 -8.21 -2.88
CA ILE A 96 8.22 -7.01 -3.50
C ILE A 96 9.39 -7.31 -4.46
N SER A 97 10.11 -8.42 -4.24
CA SER A 97 11.15 -8.91 -5.14
C SER A 97 10.63 -9.19 -6.56
N SER A 98 9.39 -9.65 -6.69
CA SER A 98 8.71 -9.92 -7.96
C SER A 98 8.43 -8.67 -8.80
N LEU A 99 8.53 -7.48 -8.20
CA LEU A 99 8.37 -6.20 -8.89
C LEU A 99 9.66 -5.75 -9.59
N THR A 100 10.80 -6.37 -9.30
CA THR A 100 12.08 -6.02 -9.91
C THR A 100 12.05 -6.32 -11.40
N GLY A 101 12.43 -5.34 -12.22
CA GLY A 101 12.35 -5.37 -13.68
C GLY A 101 10.96 -5.03 -14.25
N LYS A 102 9.93 -4.91 -13.40
CA LYS A 102 8.58 -4.53 -13.82
C LYS A 102 8.43 -3.02 -13.88
N ARG A 103 7.51 -2.57 -14.75
CA ARG A 103 7.09 -1.17 -14.81
C ARG A 103 6.07 -0.90 -13.71
N ILE A 104 6.39 0.02 -12.81
CA ILE A 104 5.55 0.43 -11.69
C ILE A 104 5.24 1.92 -11.74
N ARG A 105 4.05 2.29 -11.29
CA ARG A 105 3.66 3.68 -11.06
C ARG A 105 3.48 3.92 -9.58
N MET A 106 4.18 4.92 -9.07
CA MET A 106 4.16 5.33 -7.68
C MET A 106 3.63 6.75 -7.57
N LYS A 107 2.76 7.00 -6.59
CA LYS A 107 2.17 8.31 -6.33
C LYS A 107 2.17 8.64 -4.85
N ILE A 108 2.40 9.90 -4.52
CA ILE A 108 2.15 10.45 -3.19
C ILE A 108 0.65 10.74 -3.05
N THR A 109 0.01 10.06 -2.11
CA THR A 109 -1.39 10.24 -1.76
C THR A 109 -1.50 10.90 -0.38
N LYS A 110 -2.54 11.70 -0.18
CA LYS A 110 -2.78 12.47 1.05
C LYS A 110 -3.91 11.86 1.87
N GLY A 111 -3.97 12.22 3.15
CA GLY A 111 -5.09 11.86 4.02
C GLY A 111 -4.91 10.58 4.82
N HIS A 112 -3.70 9.98 4.80
CA HIS A 112 -3.41 8.81 5.61
C HIS A 112 -3.29 9.19 7.08
N LEU A 113 -4.17 8.64 7.92
CA LEU A 113 -4.13 8.85 9.36
C LEU A 113 -2.98 8.04 9.98
N LEU A 114 -1.86 8.71 10.20
CA LEU A 114 -0.64 8.11 10.74
C LEU A 114 -0.30 8.71 12.12
N PRO A 115 0.16 7.88 13.06
CA PRO A 115 0.56 8.37 14.38
C PRO A 115 1.77 9.28 14.25
N ALA A 116 1.61 10.54 14.60
CA ALA A 116 2.68 11.52 14.63
C ALA A 116 2.51 12.51 15.76
N LYS A 117 3.63 13.14 16.13
CA LYS A 117 3.64 14.17 17.13
C LYS A 117 3.03 15.44 16.54
N ASN A 118 1.95 15.92 17.15
CA ASN A 118 1.37 17.20 16.81
C ASN A 118 2.38 18.31 17.15
N ALA A 119 2.65 19.20 16.18
CA ALA A 119 3.62 20.27 16.34
C ALA A 119 3.18 21.34 17.36
N GLU A 120 1.88 21.54 17.53
CA GLU A 120 1.30 22.55 18.44
C GLU A 120 1.16 22.03 19.87
N THR A 121 0.64 20.82 20.04
CA THR A 121 0.37 20.24 21.37
C THR A 121 1.52 19.39 21.90
N GLY A 122 2.40 18.91 21.02
CA GLY A 122 3.47 17.97 21.38
C GLY A 122 2.99 16.54 21.69
N GLU A 123 1.69 16.27 21.60
CA GLU A 123 1.10 14.95 21.85
C GLU A 123 1.11 14.09 20.60
N PHE A 124 1.10 12.77 20.77
CA PHE A 124 0.93 11.84 19.65
C PHE A 124 -0.55 11.71 19.31
N ALA A 125 -0.89 12.00 18.06
CA ALA A 125 -2.23 11.83 17.51
C ALA A 125 -2.15 11.19 16.11
N ASP A 126 -3.26 10.61 15.66
CA ASP A 126 -3.42 10.18 14.28
C ASP A 126 -3.65 11.43 13.41
N LEU A 127 -2.62 11.84 12.67
CA LEU A 127 -2.63 13.03 11.82
C LEU A 127 -2.62 12.62 10.35
N ALA A 128 -3.36 13.38 9.53
CA ALA A 128 -3.37 13.19 8.09
C ALA A 128 -1.98 13.49 7.51
N GLN A 129 -1.41 12.51 6.82
CA GLN A 129 -0.09 12.60 6.21
C GLN A 129 -0.09 12.14 4.76
N GLU A 130 0.99 12.51 4.09
CA GLU A 130 1.32 12.06 2.75
C GLU A 130 2.18 10.78 2.82
N ALA A 131 1.86 9.79 1.99
CA ALA A 131 2.59 8.55 1.86
C ALA A 131 2.71 8.13 0.39
N TRP A 132 3.74 7.37 0.07
CA TRP A 132 3.89 6.76 -1.25
C TRP A 132 3.02 5.50 -1.35
N GLU A 133 2.30 5.38 -2.45
CA GLU A 133 1.54 4.20 -2.84
C GLU A 133 1.96 3.76 -4.25
N VAL A 134 1.98 2.45 -4.47
CA VAL A 134 2.08 1.87 -5.80
C VAL A 134 0.66 1.75 -6.35
N ILE A 135 0.39 2.50 -7.42
CA ILE A 135 -0.95 2.59 -8.01
C ILE A 135 -1.09 1.72 -9.25
N GLU A 136 0.04 1.29 -9.84
CA GLU A 136 0.03 0.43 -11.02
C GLU A 136 1.29 -0.43 -11.11
N VAL A 137 1.15 -1.69 -11.55
CA VAL A 137 2.25 -2.61 -11.88
C VAL A 137 1.91 -3.29 -13.21
N GLU A 138 2.72 -3.08 -14.26
CA GLU A 138 2.56 -3.68 -15.60
C GLU A 138 1.14 -3.56 -16.19
N GLY A 139 0.46 -2.43 -16.00
CA GLY A 139 -0.92 -2.24 -16.48
C GLY A 139 -2.00 -2.77 -15.52
N LYS A 140 -1.63 -3.44 -14.42
CA LYS A 140 -2.56 -3.75 -13.31
C LYS A 140 -2.68 -2.51 -12.43
N THR A 141 -3.85 -1.91 -12.37
CA THR A 141 -4.13 -0.74 -11.53
C THR A 141 -4.65 -1.15 -10.16
N ALA A 142 -4.15 -0.49 -9.11
CA ALA A 142 -4.73 -0.59 -7.78
C ALA A 142 -5.92 0.37 -7.77
N ASP A 143 -7.14 -0.16 -7.71
CA ASP A 143 -8.32 0.67 -7.54
C ASP A 143 -8.18 1.48 -6.24
N MET A 144 -7.93 2.79 -6.38
CA MET A 144 -7.69 3.70 -5.25
C MET A 144 -8.94 3.98 -4.41
N THR A 145 -10.07 3.37 -4.74
CA THR A 145 -11.31 3.35 -3.94
C THR A 145 -11.41 2.15 -2.98
N ALA A 146 -10.41 1.28 -2.94
CA ALA A 146 -10.50 -0.01 -2.26
C ALA A 146 -9.97 0.00 -0.83
N GLY A 147 -10.78 0.47 0.12
CA GLY A 147 -10.72 -0.03 1.49
C GLY A 147 -11.29 -1.45 1.64
N THR A 148 -11.76 -2.07 0.55
CA THR A 148 -12.64 -3.25 0.63
C THR A 148 -12.43 -4.27 -0.49
N SER A 149 -11.74 -3.94 -1.59
CA SER A 149 -11.77 -4.76 -2.81
C SER A 149 -11.11 -6.13 -2.66
N ASN A 150 -9.91 -6.24 -2.09
CA ASN A 150 -9.26 -7.56 -2.01
C ASN A 150 -10.00 -8.55 -1.10
N ALA A 151 -10.42 -8.13 0.09
CA ALA A 151 -11.11 -9.02 1.02
C ALA A 151 -12.53 -9.36 0.54
N SER A 152 -13.25 -8.38 -0.02
CA SER A 152 -14.58 -8.56 -0.60
C SER A 152 -14.57 -9.45 -1.84
N GLU A 153 -13.62 -9.25 -2.75
CA GLU A 153 -13.48 -10.08 -3.95
C GLU A 153 -13.08 -11.51 -3.60
N LYS A 154 -12.11 -11.68 -2.69
CA LYS A 154 -11.72 -13.03 -2.24
C LYS A 154 -12.84 -13.72 -1.48
N ALA A 155 -13.61 -12.99 -0.68
CA ALA A 155 -14.81 -13.53 -0.06
C ALA A 155 -15.87 -13.92 -1.10
N ALA A 156 -16.07 -13.13 -2.16
CA ALA A 156 -16.99 -13.48 -3.24
C ALA A 156 -16.54 -14.76 -3.99
N GLU A 157 -15.24 -14.93 -4.25
CA GLU A 157 -14.71 -16.17 -4.81
C GLU A 157 -14.93 -17.37 -3.89
N ILE A 158 -14.69 -17.19 -2.59
CA ILE A 158 -14.90 -18.24 -1.58
C ILE A 158 -16.38 -18.60 -1.44
N LEU A 159 -17.28 -17.64 -1.62
CA LEU A 159 -18.73 -17.81 -1.45
C LEU A 159 -19.35 -18.73 -2.51
N ASN A 160 -18.82 -18.71 -3.73
CA ASN A 160 -19.38 -19.49 -4.84
C ASN A 160 -19.36 -21.00 -4.54
N GLY A 161 -20.51 -21.65 -4.64
CA GLY A 161 -20.71 -23.07 -4.38
C GLY A 161 -20.66 -23.47 -2.90
N LYS A 162 -20.74 -22.52 -1.95
CA LYS A 162 -20.72 -22.81 -0.51
C LYS A 162 -22.03 -22.38 0.17
N SER A 163 -22.39 -23.10 1.23
CA SER A 163 -23.40 -22.63 2.18
C SER A 163 -22.87 -21.49 3.06
N LYS A 164 -23.75 -20.76 3.76
CA LYS A 164 -23.34 -19.70 4.70
C LYS A 164 -22.35 -20.19 5.76
N SER A 165 -22.56 -21.39 6.30
CA SER A 165 -21.71 -21.98 7.33
C SER A 165 -20.31 -22.30 6.80
N GLU A 166 -20.24 -22.90 5.62
CA GLU A 166 -18.98 -23.25 4.95
C GLU A 166 -18.23 -22.01 4.46
N PHE A 167 -18.95 -21.01 3.95
CA PHE A 167 -18.41 -19.72 3.60
C PHE A 167 -17.75 -19.05 4.80
N ASN A 168 -18.46 -18.93 5.93
CA ASN A 168 -17.89 -18.32 7.14
C ASN A 168 -16.61 -19.03 7.57
N LYS A 169 -16.61 -20.37 7.62
CA LYS A 169 -15.43 -21.16 7.99
C LYS A 169 -14.26 -20.93 7.03
N ALA A 170 -14.52 -20.92 5.72
CA ALA A 170 -13.50 -20.71 4.70
C ALA A 170 -12.98 -19.26 4.67
N ALA A 171 -13.86 -18.29 4.89
CA ALA A 171 -13.52 -16.87 4.94
C ALA A 171 -12.64 -16.55 6.16
N TYR A 172 -12.93 -17.11 7.34
CA TYR A 172 -12.07 -16.95 8.52
C TYR A 172 -10.73 -17.70 8.44
N ALA A 173 -10.64 -18.73 7.59
CA ALA A 173 -9.40 -19.43 7.31
C ALA A 173 -8.50 -18.67 6.30
N ASN A 174 -9.06 -17.75 5.52
CA ASN A 174 -8.33 -16.98 4.51
C ASN A 174 -7.59 -15.80 5.17
N SER A 175 -6.29 -15.67 4.89
CA SER A 175 -5.42 -14.64 5.47
C SER A 175 -5.81 -13.21 5.08
N VAL A 176 -6.30 -13.00 3.85
CA VAL A 176 -6.71 -11.69 3.31
C VAL A 176 -7.97 -11.20 4.01
N VAL A 177 -8.99 -12.06 4.09
CA VAL A 177 -10.22 -11.75 4.84
C VAL A 177 -9.92 -11.58 6.33
N ARG A 178 -8.97 -12.34 6.88
CA ARG A 178 -8.59 -12.25 8.29
C ARG A 178 -7.82 -10.97 8.64
N ALA A 179 -7.13 -10.38 7.68
CA ALA A 179 -6.39 -9.14 7.87
C ALA A 179 -7.32 -7.92 8.03
N ASP A 180 -8.55 -7.99 7.48
CA ASP A 180 -9.52 -6.90 7.51
C ASP A 180 -10.60 -7.12 8.59
N ARG A 181 -10.41 -6.48 9.75
CA ARG A 181 -11.32 -6.60 10.90
C ARG A 181 -12.69 -5.98 10.67
N ASP A 182 -12.78 -4.93 9.87
CA ASP A 182 -14.06 -4.27 9.59
C ASP A 182 -14.87 -5.12 8.62
N PHE A 183 -14.19 -5.73 7.63
CA PHE A 183 -14.82 -6.69 6.74
C PHE A 183 -15.23 -7.99 7.45
N GLN A 184 -14.46 -8.49 8.43
CA GLN A 184 -14.89 -9.63 9.27
C GLN A 184 -16.22 -9.38 9.99
N ARG A 185 -16.46 -8.13 10.43
CA ARG A 185 -17.76 -7.76 11.02
C ARG A 185 -18.87 -7.88 9.98
N SER A 186 -18.64 -7.42 8.76
CA SER A 186 -19.61 -7.53 7.65
C SER A 186 -19.95 -8.97 7.25
N ILE A 187 -19.02 -9.91 7.46
CA ILE A 187 -19.27 -11.36 7.29
C ILE A 187 -20.09 -11.90 8.46
N THR A 188 -19.75 -11.51 9.69
CA THR A 188 -20.43 -11.97 10.92
C THR A 188 -21.88 -11.50 10.97
N ASP A 189 -22.12 -10.23 10.71
CA ASP A 189 -23.45 -9.62 10.73
C ASP A 189 -24.30 -9.99 9.50
N GLY A 190 -23.66 -10.57 8.48
CA GLY A 190 -24.31 -11.02 7.24
C GLY A 190 -24.59 -9.89 6.24
N SER A 191 -24.19 -8.65 6.53
CA SER A 191 -24.38 -7.50 5.64
C SER A 191 -23.71 -7.70 4.27
N PHE A 192 -22.57 -8.40 4.23
CA PHE A 192 -21.90 -8.77 2.98
C PHE A 192 -22.78 -9.64 2.08
N LEU A 193 -23.37 -10.71 2.64
CA LEU A 193 -24.24 -11.63 1.89
C LEU A 193 -25.52 -10.92 1.42
N THR A 194 -26.12 -10.11 2.30
CA THR A 194 -27.30 -9.32 1.97
C THR A 194 -27.02 -8.34 0.83
N ALA A 195 -25.87 -7.66 0.86
CA ALA A 195 -25.46 -6.74 -0.21
C ALA A 195 -25.29 -7.48 -1.54
N LYS A 196 -24.62 -8.65 -1.56
CA LYS A 196 -24.37 -9.42 -2.78
C LYS A 196 -25.61 -10.08 -3.39
N LEU A 197 -26.57 -10.46 -2.56
CA LEU A 197 -27.90 -10.87 -3.04
C LEU A 197 -28.70 -9.69 -3.58
N ALA A 198 -28.62 -8.53 -2.93
CA ALA A 198 -29.34 -7.32 -3.35
C ALA A 198 -28.81 -6.74 -4.68
N THR A 199 -27.50 -6.85 -4.94
CA THR A 199 -26.90 -6.46 -6.23
C THR A 199 -27.15 -7.46 -7.35
N GLY A 200 -27.69 -8.64 -7.04
CA GLY A 200 -27.92 -9.71 -8.02
C GLY A 200 -26.63 -10.40 -8.49
N GLU A 201 -25.49 -10.15 -7.83
CA GLU A 201 -24.23 -10.84 -8.15
C GLU A 201 -24.23 -12.32 -7.74
N PHE A 202 -25.06 -12.67 -6.76
CA PHE A 202 -25.22 -14.05 -6.29
C PHE A 202 -26.69 -14.42 -6.21
N THR A 203 -26.98 -15.67 -6.52
CA THR A 203 -28.27 -16.32 -6.24
C THR A 203 -28.08 -17.40 -5.20
N LYS A 204 -29.18 -17.75 -4.54
CA LYS A 204 -29.22 -18.77 -3.50
C LYS A 204 -30.15 -19.88 -3.96
N ASP A 205 -29.68 -21.12 -3.91
CA ASP A 205 -30.49 -22.28 -4.29
C ASP A 205 -31.34 -22.82 -3.14
N GLU A 206 -32.10 -23.88 -3.41
CA GLU A 206 -32.98 -24.54 -2.44
C GLU A 206 -32.22 -25.21 -1.27
N ASN A 207 -30.91 -25.40 -1.39
CA ASN A 207 -30.03 -26.00 -0.38
C ASN A 207 -29.23 -24.96 0.42
N ASP A 208 -29.61 -23.68 0.33
CA ASP A 208 -28.89 -22.55 0.92
C ASP A 208 -27.44 -22.38 0.41
N ILE A 209 -27.13 -22.87 -0.79
CA ILE A 209 -25.83 -22.70 -1.45
C ILE A 209 -25.86 -21.45 -2.33
N TYR A 210 -24.81 -20.65 -2.24
CA TYR A 210 -24.68 -19.41 -2.99
C TYR A 210 -23.96 -19.67 -4.31
N HIS A 211 -24.56 -19.25 -5.41
CA HIS A 211 -23.99 -19.37 -6.75
C HIS A 211 -23.75 -17.97 -7.31
N LYS A 212 -22.55 -17.73 -7.83
CA LYS A 212 -22.24 -16.47 -8.51
C LYS A 212 -23.04 -16.41 -9.81
N VAL A 213 -23.76 -15.32 -10.03
CA VAL A 213 -24.42 -15.06 -11.30
C VAL A 213 -23.31 -14.66 -12.28
N GLU A 214 -22.94 -15.57 -13.18
CA GLU A 214 -22.07 -15.23 -14.31
C GLU A 214 -22.86 -14.32 -15.24
N GLY A 215 -22.64 -13.01 -15.11
CA GLY A 215 -23.11 -12.04 -16.09
C GLY A 215 -22.39 -12.25 -17.42
N GLY A 216 -23.15 -12.31 -18.51
CA GLY A 216 -22.64 -12.22 -19.88
C GLY A 216 -22.19 -10.82 -20.27
#